data_AF-A0A6J1X3L1-F1
#
_entry.id   AF-A0A6J1X3L1-F1
#
_cell.length_a   1.000
_cell.length_b   1.000
_cell.length_c   1.000
_cell.angle_alpha   90.00
_cell.angle_beta   90.00
_cell.angle_gamma   90.00
#
_symmetry.space_group_name_H-M   'P 1'
#
loop_
_entity.id
_entity.type
_entity.pdbx_description
1 polymer ?
#
loop_
_entity_poly.entity_id
_entity_poly.type
_entity_poly.pdbx_seq_one_letter_code
_entity_poly.pdbx_strand_id
1 'polypeptide(L)'
;MILLDTVEEVSSDFVSIKSEQCIVLRTRNDTKIVLTNTDEIGLKEWAISLRSAHKCSQELLASMAKKAGKIYGTDGAKESLALGRPPPPAASPALARAPNGNN
;
A
#
# COMPACT_ATOMS: atom_id res chain seq x y z
N MET A 1 16.87 13.00 10.50
CA MET A 1 15.58 12.67 11.15
C MET A 1 14.92 11.58 10.33
N ILE A 2 14.49 10.47 10.94
CA ILE A 2 13.74 9.42 10.21
C ILE A 2 12.26 9.67 10.42
N LEU A 3 11.50 9.74 9.32
CA LEU A 3 10.04 9.81 9.38
C LEU A 3 9.46 8.40 9.41
N LEU A 4 8.58 8.14 10.38
CA LEU A 4 7.93 6.83 10.52
C LEU A 4 7.01 6.46 9.35
N ASP A 5 6.51 7.43 8.57
CA ASP A 5 5.70 7.12 7.38
C ASP A 5 6.53 6.49 6.24
N THR A 6 7.85 6.74 6.23
CA THR A 6 8.78 6.13 5.28
C THR A 6 9.23 4.73 5.67
N VAL A 7 9.01 4.35 6.94
CA VAL A 7 9.31 3.01 7.45
C VAL A 7 8.19 2.08 7.03
N GLU A 8 8.54 1.06 6.25
CA GLU A 8 7.60 0.05 5.78
C GLU A 8 7.42 -1.05 6.82
N GLU A 9 8.54 -1.50 7.39
CA GLU A 9 8.57 -2.63 8.32
C GLU A 9 9.61 -2.42 9.42
N VAL A 10 9.25 -2.80 10.65
CA VAL A 10 10.17 -3.00 11.77
C VAL A 10 10.18 -4.50 12.08
N SER A 11 11.34 -5.14 12.03
CA SER A 11 11.43 -6.58 12.29
C SER A 11 10.90 -6.94 13.69
N SER A 12 10.11 -8.01 13.75
CA SER A 12 9.53 -8.54 15.00
C SER A 12 10.62 -9.09 15.92
N ASP A 13 11.58 -9.80 15.33
CA ASP A 13 12.67 -10.46 16.01
C ASP A 13 13.98 -9.68 15.91
N PHE A 14 14.86 -9.88 16.89
CA PHE A 14 16.24 -9.39 16.81
C PHE A 14 17.02 -10.22 15.81
N VAL A 15 17.81 -9.55 14.98
CA VAL A 15 18.71 -10.19 14.03
C VAL A 15 20.12 -10.15 14.62
N SER A 16 20.77 -11.31 14.72
CA SER A 16 22.17 -11.34 15.12
C SER A 16 23.08 -10.98 13.94
N ILE A 17 23.89 -9.93 14.10
CA ILE A 17 24.86 -9.49 13.11
C ILE A 17 26.21 -9.39 13.81
N LYS A 18 27.21 -10.16 13.34
CA LYS A 18 28.54 -10.21 13.96
C LYS A 18 28.50 -10.47 15.49
N SER A 19 27.60 -11.36 15.93
CA SER A 19 27.39 -11.71 17.34
C SER A 19 26.71 -10.63 18.21
N GLU A 20 26.24 -9.52 17.62
CA GLU A 20 25.45 -8.51 18.33
C GLU A 20 23.96 -8.65 17.97
N GLN A 21 23.07 -8.39 18.92
CA GLN A 21 21.64 -8.29 18.63
C GLN A 21 21.33 -6.94 18.01
N CYS A 22 20.58 -6.94 16.91
CA CYS A 22 20.22 -5.72 16.21
C CYS A 22 18.72 -5.67 15.92
N ILE A 23 18.18 -4.45 15.91
CA ILE A 23 16.87 -4.14 15.36
C ILE A 23 17.06 -3.85 13.87
N VAL A 24 16.27 -4.48 13.02
CA VAL A 24 16.29 -4.22 11.58
C VAL A 24 15.01 -3.51 11.17
N LEU A 25 15.15 -2.45 10.38
CA LEU A 25 14.05 -1.72 9.78
C LEU A 25 14.23 -1.70 8.26
N ARG A 26 13.11 -1.73 7.54
CA ARG A 26 13.07 -1.51 6.09
C ARG A 26 12.23 -0.28 5.79
N THR A 27 12.77 0.63 5.00
CA THR A 27 12.01 1.76 4.47
C THR A 27 11.36 1.39 3.14
N ARG A 28 10.39 2.19 2.70
CA ARG A 28 9.70 2.03 1.41
C ARG A 28 10.64 2.05 0.20
N ASN A 29 11.83 2.63 0.34
CA ASN A 29 12.86 2.70 -0.69
C ASN A 29 13.83 1.49 -0.62
N ASP A 30 13.42 0.39 0.00
CA ASP A 30 14.23 -0.79 0.27
C ASP A 30 15.53 -0.52 1.03
N THR A 31 15.61 0.62 1.72
CA THR A 31 16.78 0.93 2.55
C THR A 31 16.69 0.13 3.84
N LYS A 32 17.68 -0.74 4.04
CA LYS A 32 17.85 -1.49 5.29
C LYS A 32 18.57 -0.63 6.31
N ILE A 33 17.97 -0.47 7.48
CA ILE A 33 18.56 0.22 8.62
C ILE A 33 18.77 -0.82 9.73
N VAL A 34 19.96 -0.81 10.31
CA VAL A 34 20.35 -1.70 11.40
C VAL A 34 20.67 -0.83 12.61
N LEU A 35 19.90 -1.00 13.69
CA LEU A 35 20.20 -0.40 14.99
C LEU A 35 20.86 -1.44 15.89
N THR A 36 22.03 -1.10 16.42
CA THR A 36 22.72 -1.83 17.48
C THR A 36 22.86 -0.91 18.69
N ASN A 37 22.86 -1.48 19.89
CA ASN A 37 23.09 -0.76 21.13
C ASN A 37 23.84 -1.69 22.09
N THR A 38 24.81 -1.15 22.82
CA THR A 38 25.57 -1.89 23.83
C THR A 38 24.73 -2.25 25.06
N ASP A 39 23.69 -1.46 25.34
CA ASP A 39 22.72 -1.78 26.39
C ASP A 39 21.58 -2.64 25.81
N GLU A 40 21.53 -3.91 26.24
CA GLU A 40 20.51 -4.87 25.84
C GLU A 40 19.10 -4.48 26.32
N ILE A 41 18.99 -3.79 27.46
CA ILE A 41 17.69 -3.37 28.00
C ILE A 41 17.15 -2.25 27.12
N GLY A 42 17.95 -1.21 26.88
CA GLY A 42 17.62 -0.13 25.96
C GLY A 42 17.28 -0.64 24.56
N LEU A 43 18.03 -1.61 24.02
CA LEU A 43 17.72 -2.20 22.71
C LEU A 43 16.32 -2.85 22.70
N LYS A 44 15.96 -3.58 23.77
CA LYS A 44 14.63 -4.21 23.89
C LYS A 44 13.51 -3.18 23.99
N GLU A 45 13.68 -2.15 24.81
CA GLU A 45 12.70 -1.07 24.96
C GLU A 45 12.53 -0.28 23.65
N TRP A 46 13.62 -0.01 22.95
CA TRP A 46 13.58 0.63 21.63
C TRP A 46 12.83 -0.22 20.62
N ALA A 47 13.05 -1.54 20.59
CA ALA A 47 12.34 -2.44 19.67
C ALA A 47 10.82 -2.41 19.92
N ILE A 48 10.40 -2.47 21.18
CA ILE A 48 8.98 -2.38 21.57
C ILE A 48 8.40 -1.02 21.18
N SER A 49 9.10 0.06 21.50
CA SER A 49 8.66 1.43 21.24
C SER A 49 8.58 1.71 19.74
N LEU A 50 9.57 1.28 18.94
CA LEU A 50 9.59 1.44 17.49
C LEU A 50 8.43 0.72 16.82
N ARG A 51 8.15 -0.54 17.18
CA ARG A 51 7.00 -1.28 16.65
C ARG A 51 5.68 -0.62 17.01
N SER A 52 5.55 -0.15 18.25
CA SER A 52 4.34 0.53 18.72
C SER A 52 4.13 1.87 18.01
N ALA A 53 5.20 2.67 17.87
CA ALA A 53 5.17 3.95 17.18
C ALA A 53 4.86 3.78 15.69
N HIS A 54 5.47 2.79 15.03
CA HIS A 54 5.21 2.45 13.63
C HIS A 54 3.73 2.06 13.43
N LYS A 55 3.20 1.14 14.23
CA LYS A 55 1.78 0.76 14.17
C LYS A 55 0.84 1.95 14.38
N CYS A 56 1.08 2.75 15.42
CA CYS A 56 0.29 3.95 15.73
C CYS A 56 0.30 4.94 14.55
N SER A 57 1.48 5.17 13.95
CA SER A 57 1.61 6.06 12.79
C SER A 57 0.83 5.57 11.57
N GLN A 58 0.83 4.25 11.29
CA GLN A 58 0.07 3.66 10.20
C GLN A 58 -1.45 3.75 10.42
N GLU A 59 -1.92 3.49 11.64
CA GLU A 59 -3.34 3.62 12.00
C GLU A 59 -3.84 5.05 11.84
N LEU A 60 -3.02 6.03 12.24
CA LEU A 60 -3.31 7.45 12.08
C LEU A 60 -3.37 7.85 10.60
N LEU A 61 -2.38 7.46 9.80
CA LEU A 61 -2.35 7.72 8.35
C LEU A 61 -3.56 7.09 7.65
N ALA A 62 -3.89 5.84 7.98
CA ALA A 62 -5.06 5.16 7.42
C ALA A 62 -6.37 5.87 7.78
N SER A 63 -6.49 6.35 9.03
CA SER A 63 -7.67 7.10 9.49
C SER A 63 -7.78 8.46 8.79
N MET A 64 -6.66 9.15 8.59
CA MET A 64 -6.61 10.40 7.82
C MET A 64 -7.01 10.18 6.36
N ALA A 65 -6.48 9.14 5.71
CA ALA A 65 -6.83 8.81 4.33
C ALA A 65 -8.34 8.54 4.16
N LYS A 66 -8.95 7.75 5.07
CA LYS A 66 -10.39 7.49 5.08
C LYS A 66 -11.20 8.79 5.27
N LYS A 67 -10.78 9.64 6.22
CA LYS A 67 -11.45 10.91 6.49
C LYS A 67 -11.35 11.85 5.28
N ALA A 68 -10.18 11.95 4.66
CA ALA A 68 -9.99 12.72 3.44
C ALA A 68 -10.87 12.21 2.30
N GLY A 69 -10.95 10.88 2.10
CA GLY A 69 -11.81 10.30 1.08
C GLY A 69 -13.29 10.60 1.27
N LYS A 70 -13.77 10.61 2.52
CA LYS A 70 -15.15 10.95 2.84
C LYS A 70 -15.47 12.44 2.68
N ILE A 71 -14.54 13.33 3.06
CA ILE A 71 -14.75 14.80 3.00
C ILE A 71 -14.59 15.32 1.57
N TYR A 72 -13.62 14.78 0.84
CA TYR A 72 -13.28 15.24 -0.51
C TYR A 72 -13.85 14.35 -1.62
N GLY A 73 -14.64 13.33 -1.27
CA GLY A 73 -15.36 12.50 -2.24
C GLY A 73 -14.49 11.57 -3.09
N THR A 74 -13.25 11.27 -2.67
CA THR A 74 -12.37 10.37 -3.42
C THR A 74 -12.68 8.88 -3.23
N ASP A 75 -13.59 8.54 -2.31
CA ASP A 75 -14.03 7.15 -2.04
C ASP A 75 -14.83 6.55 -3.23
N GLY A 76 -15.55 7.38 -3.97
CA GLY A 76 -16.43 6.96 -5.08
C GLY A 76 -15.72 6.51 -6.37
N ALA A 77 -14.39 6.61 -6.46
CA ALA A 77 -13.63 6.15 -7.63
C ALA A 77 -13.66 4.62 -7.79
N LYS A 78 -13.95 3.85 -6.74
CA LYS A 78 -14.16 2.40 -6.85
C LYS A 78 -15.53 2.00 -7.37
N GLU A 79 -16.55 2.83 -7.17
CA GLU A 79 -17.91 2.56 -7.69
C GLU A 79 -18.09 3.03 -9.13
N SER A 80 -17.35 4.07 -9.56
CA SER A 80 -17.46 4.58 -10.94
C SER A 80 -16.82 3.67 -12.00
N LEU A 81 -15.86 2.80 -11.61
CA LEU A 81 -15.29 1.79 -12.52
C LEU A 81 -16.21 0.57 -12.74
N ALA A 82 -17.25 0.38 -11.93
CA ALA A 82 -18.23 -0.70 -12.09
C ALA A 82 -19.45 -0.31 -12.95
N LEU A 83 -19.72 1.00 -13.13
CA LEU A 83 -20.89 1.52 -13.87
C LEU A 83 -20.53 2.23 -15.19
N GLY A 84 -19.26 2.26 -15.58
CA GLY A 84 -18.77 2.94 -16.78
C GLY A 84 -18.62 2.08 -18.05
N ARG A 85 -19.16 0.85 -18.11
CA ARG A 85 -19.17 0.07 -19.36
C ARG A 85 -20.43 0.43 -20.16
N PRO A 86 -20.33 1.18 -21.29
CA PRO A 86 -21.48 1.30 -22.17
C PRO A 86 -21.87 -0.11 -22.66
N PRO A 87 -23.18 -0.40 -22.82
CA PRO A 87 -23.61 -1.67 -23.37
C PRO A 87 -22.96 -1.88 -24.74
N PRO A 88 -22.57 -3.12 -25.10
CA PRO A 88 -22.04 -3.39 -26.42
C PRO A 88 -23.04 -2.92 -27.48
N PRO A 89 -22.60 -2.32 -28.60
CA PRO A 89 -23.51 -1.89 -29.65
C PRO A 89 -24.30 -3.11 -30.12
N ALA A 90 -25.64 -2.97 -30.15
CA ALA A 90 -26.53 -3.99 -30.68
C ALA A 90 -26.02 -4.41 -32.07
N ALA A 91 -25.86 -5.72 -32.26
CA ALA A 91 -25.41 -6.31 -33.50
C ALA A 91 -26.18 -5.67 -34.68
N SER A 92 -25.46 -4.99 -35.56
CA SER A 92 -26.03 -4.46 -36.79
C SER A 92 -26.68 -5.62 -37.55
N PRO A 93 -27.96 -5.52 -37.97
CA PRO A 93 -28.50 -6.51 -38.87
C PRO A 93 -27.66 -6.47 -40.14
N ALA A 94 -27.06 -7.62 -40.46
CA ALA A 94 -26.23 -7.82 -41.63
C ALA A 94 -26.94 -7.24 -42.87
N LEU A 95 -26.23 -6.35 -43.59
CA LEU A 95 -26.62 -5.90 -44.91
C LEU A 95 -26.95 -7.13 -45.76
N ALA A 96 -28.24 -7.30 -46.07
CA ALA A 96 -28.70 -8.33 -46.98
C ALA A 96 -28.04 -8.09 -48.34
N ARG A 97 -27.15 -9.02 -48.71
CA ARG A 97 -26.48 -9.10 -50.00
C ARG A 97 -27.53 -9.07 -51.11
N ALA A 98 -27.55 -8.00 -51.91
CA ALA A 98 -28.37 -7.93 -53.11
C ALA A 98 -27.96 -9.06 -54.08
N PRO A 99 -28.91 -9.78 -54.70
CA PRO A 99 -28.58 -10.75 -55.72
C PRO A 99 -28.29 -10.04 -57.05
N ASN A 100 -27.10 -10.28 -57.59
CA ASN A 100 -26.79 -10.06 -59.00
C ASN A 100 -27.71 -10.96 -59.85
N GLY A 101 -28.38 -10.39 -60.84
CA GLY A 101 -29.23 -11.10 -61.79
C GLY A 101 -29.31 -10.35 -63.12
N ASN A 102 -28.47 -10.79 -64.04
CA ASN A 102 -28.33 -10.38 -65.44
C ASN A 102 -29.57 -10.80 -66.27
N ASN A 103 -30.18 -9.87 -67.00
CA ASN A 103 -30.56 -9.94 -68.43
C ASN A 103 -31.48 -8.77 -68.81
#